data_AF-A0A8S3BCC7-F1
#
_entry.id   AF-A0A8S3BCC7-F1
#
_cell.length_a   1.000
_cell.length_b   1.000
_cell.length_c   1.000
_cell.angle_alpha   90.00
_cell.angle_beta   90.00
_cell.angle_gamma   90.00
#
_symmetry.space_group_name_H-M   'P 1'
#
loop_
_entity.id
_entity.type
_entity.pdbx_description
1 polymer ?
#
loop_
_entity_poly.entity_id
_entity_poly.type
_entity_poly.pdbx_seq_one_letter_code
_entity_poly.pdbx_strand_id
1 'polypeptide(L)' 'QSLLTDEQVANAPILILGNKIDLPGAASEQELRYILGISTVTTGKGVVPRSGFNGRPME' A
#
# COMPACT_ATOMS: atom_id res chain seq x y z
N GLN A 1 0.07 15.13 -9.77
CA GLN A 1 0.64 14.73 -8.47
C GLN A 1 -0.08 13.46 -8.03
N SER A 2 0.64 12.42 -7.59
CA SER A 2 0.03 11.20 -7.05
C SER A 2 -0.17 11.36 -5.55
N LEU A 3 -1.30 10.88 -5.02
CA LEU A 3 -1.59 10.90 -3.57
C LEU A 3 -0.50 10.19 -2.75
N LEU A 4 0.15 9.19 -3.35
CA LEU A 4 1.23 8.42 -2.73
C LEU A 4 2.53 9.23 -2.57
N THR A 5 2.70 10.33 -3.32
CA THR A 5 3.91 11.17 -3.31
C THR A 5 3.67 12.54 -2.68
N ASP A 6 2.50 12.78 -2.09
CA ASP A 6 2.14 14.06 -1.48
C ASP A 6 2.66 14.13 -0.03
N GLU A 7 3.51 15.12 0.23
CA GLU A 7 4.13 15.36 1.55
C GLU A 7 3.11 15.76 2.63
N GLN A 8 2.01 16.42 2.25
CA GLN A 8 1.00 16.87 3.20
C GLN A 8 0.29 15.70 3.90
N VAL A 9 0.25 14.55 3.23
CA VAL A 9 -0.37 13.31 3.74
C VAL A 9 0.67 12.24 4.08
N ALA A 10 1.97 12.56 4.11
CA ALA A 10 3.08 11.61 4.31
C ALA A 10 2.87 10.68 5.52
N ASN A 11 2.32 11.20 6.62
CA ASN A 11 2.15 10.45 7.87
C ASN A 11 0.78 9.73 7.98
N ALA A 12 -0.14 9.94 7.04
CA ALA A 12 -1.44 9.31 7.08
C ALA A 12 -1.35 7.84 6.62
N PRO A 13 -1.86 6.87 7.40
CA PRO A 13 -1.90 5.48 6.97
C PRO A 13 -2.82 5.32 5.76
N ILE A 14 -2.44 4.47 4.80
CA ILE A 14 -3.25 4.17 3.62
C ILE A 14 -3.58 2.67 3.58
N LEU A 15 -4.85 2.37 3.33
CA LEU A 15 -5.35 1.04 3.05
C LEU A 15 -5.61 0.89 1.55
N ILE A 16 -5.03 -0.14 0.92
CA ILE A 16 -5.16 -0.43 -0.50
C ILE A 16 -6.01 -1.69 -0.68
N LEU A 17 -7.23 -1.49 -1.18
CA LEU A 17 -8.19 -2.56 -1.42
C LEU A 17 -8.14 -3.04 -2.87
N GLY A 18 -7.56 -4.22 -3.09
CA GLY A 18 -7.65 -4.96 -4.36
C GLY A 18 -9.07 -5.51 -4.57
N ASN A 19 -10.01 -4.64 -4.90
CA ASN A 19 -11.43 -4.99 -5.07
C ASN A 19 -11.69 -5.72 -6.41
N LYS A 20 -12.87 -6.32 -6.53
CA LYS A 20 -13.36 -7.04 -7.73
C LYS A 20 -12.62 -8.35 -8.04
N ILE A 21 -12.22 -9.08 -7.01
CA ILE A 21 -11.54 -10.38 -7.12
C ILE A 21 -12.41 -11.47 -7.76
N ASP A 22 -13.70 -11.23 -7.87
CA ASP A 22 -14.69 -12.09 -8.52
C ASP A 22 -14.60 -12.07 -10.06
N LEU A 23 -13.94 -11.06 -10.65
CA LEU A 23 -13.86 -10.92 -12.10
C LEU A 23 -12.73 -11.77 -12.70
N PRO A 24 -12.95 -12.38 -13.88
CA PRO A 24 -11.88 -13.02 -14.63
C PRO A 24 -10.82 -11.97 -15.02
N GLY A 25 -9.56 -12.27 -14.73
CA GLY A 25 -8.44 -11.34 -14.95
C GLY A 25 -8.18 -10.37 -13.79
N ALA A 26 -8.79 -10.57 -12.62
CA ALA A 26 -8.43 -9.82 -11.42
C ALA A 26 -6.94 -9.99 -11.09
N ALA A 27 -6.25 -8.86 -10.87
CA ALA A 27 -4.83 -8.84 -10.55
C ALA A 27 -4.56 -9.46 -9.18
N SER A 28 -3.48 -10.21 -9.07
CA SER A 28 -3.04 -10.75 -7.78
C SER A 28 -2.53 -9.63 -6.86
N GLU A 29 -2.46 -9.89 -5.55
CA GLU A 29 -1.88 -8.95 -4.60
C GLU A 29 -0.44 -8.56 -4.98
N GLN A 30 0.36 -9.52 -5.43
CA GLN A 30 1.75 -9.30 -5.86
C GLN A 30 1.82 -8.37 -7.08
N GLU A 31 0.90 -8.55 -8.03
CA GLU A 31 0.80 -7.74 -9.24
C GLU A 31 0.35 -6.31 -8.92
N LEU A 32 -0.63 -6.14 -8.04
CA LEU A 32 -1.06 -4.83 -7.53
C LEU A 32 0.09 -4.09 -6.84
N ARG A 33 0.89 -4.78 -6.01
CA ARG A 33 2.06 -4.17 -5.35
C ARG A 33 3.13 -3.73 -6.35
N TYR A 34 3.39 -4.53 -7.38
CA TYR A 34 4.35 -4.21 -8.44
C TYR A 34 3.90 -3.00 -9.25
N ILE A 35 2.64 -2.98 -9.72
CA ILE A 35 2.08 -1.89 -10.53
C ILE A 35 2.05 -0.57 -9.76
N LEU A 36 1.70 -0.61 -8.46
CA LEU A 36 1.66 0.57 -7.61
C LEU A 36 3.05 0.98 -7.07
N GLY A 37 4.08 0.17 -7.28
CA GLY A 37 5.44 0.45 -6.79
C GLY A 37 5.58 0.45 -5.27
N ILE A 38 4.68 -0.24 -4.55
CA ILE A 38 4.59 -0.23 -3.09
C ILE A 38 5.25 -1.44 -2.41
N SER A 39 5.90 -2.32 -3.17
CA SER A 39 6.44 -3.58 -2.66
C SER A 39 7.41 -3.43 -1.48
N THR A 40 8.11 -2.31 -1.36
CA THR A 40 9.13 -2.04 -0.32
C THR A 40 8.62 -1.20 0.86
N VAL A 41 7.39 -0.70 0.77
CA VAL A 41 6.83 0.32 1.69
C VAL A 41 5.54 -0.15 2.37
N THR A 42 5.14 -1.40 2.14
CA THR A 42 4.00 -1.98 2.85
C THR A 42 4.39 -2.45 4.25
N THR A 43 3.55 -2.20 5.26
CA THR A 43 3.74 -2.69 6.63
C THR A 43 3.27 -4.13 6.80
N GLY A 44 2.56 -4.68 5.82
CA GLY A 44 2.00 -6.04 5.87
C GLY A 44 0.71 -6.12 6.70
N LYS A 45 -0.01 -7.24 6.62
CA LYS A 45 -1.38 -7.40 7.20
C LYS A 45 -1.40 -7.67 8.72
N GLY A 46 -0.44 -7.13 9.48
CA GLY A 46 -0.27 -7.43 10.90
C GLY A 46 -0.03 -6.18 11.75
N VAL A 47 -0.05 -6.32 13.09
CA VAL A 47 0.26 -5.20 13.99
C VAL A 47 1.77 -4.93 13.94
N VAL A 48 2.17 -3.97 13.12
CA VAL A 48 3.57 -3.56 13.00
C VAL A 48 3.82 -2.29 13.80
N PRO A 49 4.79 -2.30 14.75
CA PRO A 49 5.13 -1.11 15.52
C PRO A 49 5.60 0.03 14.59
N ARG A 50 4.94 1.19 14.70
CA ARG A 50 5.30 2.41 13.93
C ARG A 50 6.69 2.94 14.26
N SER A 51 7.28 2.53 15.38
CA SER A 51 8.57 3.01 15.88
C SER A 51 9.79 2.62 15.04
N GLY A 52 9.63 1.80 14.00
CA GLY A 52 10.72 1.36 13.12
C GLY A 52 10.64 1.82 11.66
N PHE A 53 9.62 2.59 11.26
CA PHE A 53 9.41 2.96 9.86
C PHE A 53 9.76 4.42 9.58
N ASN A 54 10.71 4.65 8.67
CA ASN A 54 11.01 5.96 8.09
C ASN A 54 10.19 6.19 6.82
N GLY A 55 8.85 6.15 6.92
CA GLY A 55 7.97 6.31 5.76
C GLY A 55 6.48 6.10 6.07
N ARG A 56 5.64 6.29 5.05
CA ARG A 56 4.18 6.12 5.15
C ARG A 56 3.81 4.64 5.34
N PRO A 57 3.01 4.28 6.36
CA PRO A 57 2.44 2.93 6.48
C PRO A 57 1.42 2.66 5.37
N MET A 58 1.59 1.55 4.65
CA MET A 58 0.67 1.10 3.60
C MET A 58 0.34 -0.39 3.76
N GLU A 59 -0.94 -0.74 3.68
CA GLU A 59 -1.43 -2.12 3.84
C GLU A 59 -2.41 -2.51 2.74
#